data_AF-A0A1B0FJN6-F1
#
_entry.id   AF-A0A1B0FJN6-F1
#
_cell.length_a   1.000
_cell.length_b   1.000
_cell.length_c   1.000
_cell.angle_alpha   90.00
_cell.angle_beta   90.00
_cell.angle_gamma   90.00
#
_symmetry.space_group_name_H-M   'P 1'
#
loop_
_entity.id
_entity.type
_entity.pdbx_description
1 polymer ?
#
loop_
_entity_poly.entity_id
_entity_poly.type
_entity_poly.pdbx_seq_one_letter_code
_entity_poly.pdbx_strand_id
1 'polypeptide(L)'
;MAPFQRFVQTGRIAKCSAGPLKGRLVAIVDVVDQNRVLVDGPLTGVPRQEYRLNNLHLTKYRIKFPYTAPTRIVRKAWQESDLKSQWKVSSWSQKAQNICKRSQLNDFDRFKLRYAKRQRNKLLTIAFNALKKRTKADGSIRKLKKDKREAIRQLKSQGVKKAALKK
;
A
#
# COMPACT_ATOMS: atom_id res chain seq x y z
N MET A 1 -11.74 4.42 21.17
CA MET A 1 -11.19 4.75 19.84
C MET A 1 -12.28 5.47 19.06
N ALA A 2 -12.06 6.69 18.56
CA ALA A 2 -13.12 7.43 17.88
C ALA A 2 -13.54 6.69 16.59
N PRO A 3 -14.85 6.52 16.32
CA PRO A 3 -15.34 5.75 15.17
C PRO A 3 -14.98 6.41 13.83
N PHE A 4 -14.90 7.74 13.78
CA PHE A 4 -14.56 8.50 12.58
C PHE A 4 -13.11 8.99 12.60
N GLN A 5 -12.37 8.74 11.51
CA GLN A 5 -10.94 9.09 11.39
C GLN A 5 -10.66 10.20 10.37
N ARG A 6 -11.53 10.35 9.36
CA ARG A 6 -11.34 11.27 8.24
C ARG A 6 -12.51 12.22 8.18
N PHE A 7 -12.24 13.47 8.52
CA PHE A 7 -13.23 14.53 8.56
C PHE A 7 -13.03 15.51 7.41
N VAL A 8 -14.14 16.06 6.92
CA VAL A 8 -14.16 17.24 6.06
C VAL A 8 -13.79 18.43 6.95
N GLN A 9 -12.60 18.98 6.73
CA GLN A 9 -12.07 20.07 7.54
C GLN A 9 -10.97 20.79 6.77
N THR A 10 -10.70 22.03 7.14
CA THR A 10 -9.62 22.85 6.58
C THR A 10 -8.28 22.11 6.64
N GLY A 11 -7.58 22.14 5.50
CA GLY A 11 -6.27 21.54 5.29
C GLY A 11 -6.27 20.03 5.13
N ARG A 12 -7.43 19.36 5.16
CA ARG A 12 -7.51 17.94 4.80
C ARG A 12 -7.23 17.77 3.31
N ILE A 13 -6.35 16.81 2.98
CA ILE A 13 -6.10 16.45 1.59
C ILE A 13 -7.14 15.44 1.12
N ALA A 14 -7.70 15.70 -0.07
CA ALA A 14 -8.60 14.81 -0.76
C ALA A 14 -8.07 14.48 -2.16
N LYS A 15 -8.45 13.31 -2.67
CA LYS A 15 -8.22 12.92 -4.07
C LYS A 15 -9.52 13.08 -4.83
N CYS A 16 -9.49 13.79 -5.96
CA CYS A 16 -10.64 13.87 -6.85
C CYS A 16 -10.91 12.49 -7.47
N SER A 17 -12.15 12.03 -7.40
CA SER A 17 -12.58 10.72 -7.90
C SER A 17 -13.20 10.79 -9.28
N ALA A 18 -13.97 11.85 -9.53
CA ALA A 18 -14.71 12.08 -10.77
C ALA A 18 -14.36 13.45 -11.38
N GLY A 19 -14.91 13.75 -12.56
CA GLY A 19 -14.75 15.03 -13.23
C GLY A 19 -13.38 15.27 -13.90
N PRO A 20 -13.14 16.49 -14.40
CA PRO A 20 -11.94 16.83 -15.18
C PRO A 20 -10.65 16.77 -14.35
N LEU A 21 -10.76 16.82 -13.02
CA LEU A 21 -9.63 16.79 -12.09
C LEU A 21 -9.35 15.38 -11.53
N LYS A 22 -9.97 14.34 -12.10
CA LYS A 22 -9.87 12.96 -11.62
C LYS A 22 -8.42 12.54 -11.39
N GLY A 23 -8.15 11.99 -10.20
CA GLY A 23 -6.83 11.50 -9.79
C GLY A 23 -5.89 12.56 -9.21
N ARG A 24 -6.21 13.85 -9.35
CA ARG A 24 -5.43 14.94 -8.73
C ARG A 24 -5.71 15.04 -7.23
N LEU A 25 -4.72 15.53 -6.49
CA LEU A 25 -4.88 15.85 -5.06
C LEU A 25 -5.24 17.31 -4.90
N VAL A 26 -6.07 17.57 -3.91
CA VAL A 26 -6.51 18.91 -3.51
C VAL A 26 -6.53 19.02 -1.99
N ALA A 27 -6.33 20.23 -1.47
CA ALA A 27 -6.56 20.57 -0.08
C ALA A 27 -7.93 21.24 0.03
N ILE A 28 -8.71 20.85 1.04
CA ILE A 28 -9.92 21.57 1.42
C ILE A 28 -9.47 22.85 2.12
N VAL A 29 -9.82 24.00 1.55
CA VAL A 29 -9.52 25.32 2.12
C VAL A 29 -10.64 25.73 3.06
N ASP A 30 -11.88 25.60 2.61
CA ASP A 30 -13.06 26.00 3.35
C ASP A 30 -14.26 25.09 3.05
N VAL A 31 -15.23 25.06 3.94
CA VAL A 31 -16.50 24.33 3.80
C VAL A 31 -17.59 25.34 3.48
N VAL A 32 -18.14 25.26 2.27
CA VAL A 32 -19.14 26.22 1.80
C VAL A 32 -20.51 25.82 2.32
N ASP A 33 -20.89 24.56 2.10
CA ASP A 33 -22.15 23.99 2.56
C ASP A 33 -21.98 22.47 2.80
N GLN A 34 -23.07 21.77 3.13
CA GLN A 34 -23.04 20.33 3.40
C GLN A 34 -22.53 19.48 2.22
N ASN A 35 -22.67 19.97 0.99
CA ASN A 35 -22.39 19.23 -0.24
C ASN A 35 -21.14 19.73 -0.97
N ARG A 36 -20.64 20.92 -0.65
CA ARG A 36 -19.58 21.62 -1.38
C ARG A 36 -18.50 22.15 -0.45
N VAL A 37 -17.28 22.10 -0.96
CA VAL A 37 -16.07 22.64 -0.33
C VAL A 37 -15.30 23.49 -1.31
N LEU A 38 -14.61 24.50 -0.79
CA LEU A 38 -13.61 25.23 -1.54
C LEU A 38 -12.31 24.43 -1.52
N VAL A 39 -11.79 24.10 -2.70
CA VAL A 39 -10.58 23.29 -2.85
C VAL A 39 -9.49 24.05 -3.58
N ASP A 40 -8.24 23.72 -3.28
CA ASP A 40 -7.07 24.28 -3.95
C ASP A 40 -5.97 23.21 -4.08
N GLY A 41 -5.30 23.15 -5.24
CA GLY A 41 -4.23 22.19 -5.51
C GLY A 41 -3.07 22.84 -6.27
N PRO A 42 -2.33 23.76 -5.64
CA PRO A 42 -1.34 24.60 -6.32
C PRO A 42 -0.16 23.84 -6.93
N LEU A 43 0.20 22.68 -6.38
CA LEU A 43 1.28 21.81 -6.89
C LEU A 43 0.78 20.69 -7.82
N THR A 44 -0.52 20.45 -7.85
CA THR A 44 -1.17 19.42 -8.70
C THR A 44 -1.85 20.04 -9.94
N GLY A 45 -1.70 21.36 -10.13
CA GLY A 45 -2.28 22.09 -11.24
C GLY A 45 -3.81 22.20 -11.16
N VAL A 46 -4.37 22.10 -9.96
CA VAL A 46 -5.80 22.33 -9.73
C VAL A 46 -5.99 23.78 -9.28
N PRO A 47 -6.69 24.62 -10.06
CA PRO A 47 -6.98 25.99 -9.65
C PRO A 47 -7.93 25.98 -8.45
N ARG A 48 -7.98 27.10 -7.73
CA ARG A 48 -8.92 27.30 -6.64
C ARG A 48 -10.34 27.35 -7.20
N GLN A 49 -11.21 26.48 -6.70
CA GLN A 49 -12.61 26.40 -7.14
C GLN A 49 -13.47 25.69 -6.10
N GLU A 50 -14.79 25.85 -6.20
CA GLU A 50 -15.73 25.01 -5.47
C GLU A 50 -15.75 23.59 -6.04
N TYR A 51 -16.00 22.62 -5.16
CA TYR A 51 -16.10 21.22 -5.56
C TYR A 51 -17.07 20.45 -4.68
N ARG A 52 -17.82 19.53 -5.29
CA ARG A 52 -18.75 18.66 -4.56
C ARG A 52 -18.00 17.63 -3.73
N LEU A 53 -18.40 17.45 -2.48
CA LEU A 53 -17.83 16.48 -1.55
C LEU A 53 -17.95 15.03 -2.04
N ASN A 54 -19.06 14.69 -2.71
CA ASN A 54 -19.26 13.36 -3.30
C ASN A 54 -18.20 12.99 -4.36
N ASN A 55 -17.57 14.00 -4.98
CA ASN A 55 -16.51 13.79 -5.98
C ASN A 55 -15.12 13.68 -5.34
N LEU A 56 -15.01 13.76 -4.01
CA LEU A 56 -13.76 13.74 -3.26
C LEU A 56 -13.66 12.48 -2.40
N HIS A 57 -12.46 11.90 -2.36
CA HIS A 57 -12.11 10.90 -1.37
C HIS A 57 -11.08 11.47 -0.41
N LEU A 58 -11.49 11.66 0.85
CA LEU A 58 -10.63 12.18 1.91
C LEU A 58 -9.48 11.21 2.17
N THR A 59 -8.28 11.76 2.29
CA THR A 59 -7.08 11.00 2.63
C THR A 59 -6.76 11.11 4.13
N LYS A 60 -5.75 10.37 4.57
CA LYS A 60 -5.24 10.49 5.95
C LYS A 60 -4.43 11.77 6.17
N TYR A 61 -3.94 12.41 5.10
CA TYR A 61 -3.06 13.56 5.20
C TYR A 61 -3.83 14.84 5.51
N ARG A 62 -3.25 15.65 6.39
CA ARG A 62 -3.74 16.97 6.76
C ARG A 62 -2.55 17.91 6.83
N ILE A 63 -2.66 19.05 6.18
CA ILE A 63 -1.74 20.19 6.33
C ILE A 63 -2.44 21.27 7.16
N LYS A 64 -1.68 22.03 7.95
CA LYS A 64 -2.26 23.06 8.81
C LYS A 64 -2.04 24.43 8.16
N PHE A 65 -3.13 25.14 7.88
CA PHE A 65 -3.14 26.52 7.42
C PHE A 65 -4.48 27.16 7.85
N PRO A 66 -4.59 28.50 7.94
CA PRO A 66 -5.81 29.15 8.41
C PRO A 66 -6.98 28.95 7.44
N TYR A 67 -8.21 28.93 7.96
CA TYR A 67 -9.39 28.92 7.10
C TYR A 67 -9.38 30.18 6.20
N THR A 68 -9.86 30.05 4.96
CA THR A 68 -9.83 31.13 3.94
C THR A 68 -8.42 31.54 3.45
N ALA A 69 -7.37 30.76 3.75
CA ALA A 69 -6.01 31.08 3.29
C ALA A 69 -5.91 31.29 1.76
N PRO A 70 -5.21 32.32 1.26
CA PRO A 70 -4.92 32.49 -0.17
C PRO A 70 -4.01 31.38 -0.73
N THR A 71 -4.03 31.17 -2.04
CA THR A 71 -3.28 30.08 -2.72
C THR A 71 -1.78 30.12 -2.43
N ARG A 72 -1.22 31.32 -2.21
CA ARG A 72 0.18 31.51 -1.80
C ARG A 72 0.51 30.79 -0.49
N ILE A 73 -0.36 30.91 0.51
CA ILE A 73 -0.17 30.27 1.82
C ILE A 73 -0.39 28.77 1.73
N VAL A 74 -1.42 28.33 0.99
CA VAL A 74 -1.67 26.90 0.75
C VAL A 74 -0.49 26.24 0.05
N ARG A 75 0.08 26.90 -0.97
CA ARG A 75 1.28 26.43 -1.69
C ARG A 75 2.47 26.26 -0.76
N LYS A 76 2.73 27.26 0.10
CA LYS A 76 3.81 27.21 1.09
C LYS A 76 3.64 26.03 2.05
N ALA A 77 2.46 25.91 2.67
CA ALA A 77 2.17 24.80 3.60
C ALA A 77 2.25 23.42 2.93
N TRP A 78 1.85 23.33 1.66
CA TRP A 78 1.94 22.09 0.88
C TRP A 78 3.41 21.68 0.66
N GLN A 79 4.28 22.64 0.34
CA GLN A 79 5.72 22.40 0.14
C GLN A 79 6.40 22.03 1.47
N GLU A 80 6.13 22.76 2.54
CA GLU A 80 6.68 22.49 3.89
C GLU A 80 6.33 21.10 4.41
N SER A 81 5.09 20.64 4.13
CA SER A 81 4.66 19.30 4.53
C SER A 81 5.25 18.16 3.70
N ASP A 82 6.00 18.46 2.63
CA ASP A 82 6.51 17.51 1.63
C ASP A 82 5.46 16.45 1.19
N LEU A 83 4.24 16.93 0.95
CA LEU A 83 3.12 16.03 0.69
C LEU A 83 3.31 15.17 -0.57
N LYS A 84 4.11 15.67 -1.52
CA LYS A 84 4.39 14.98 -2.79
C LYS A 84 5.22 13.71 -2.54
N SER A 85 6.22 13.74 -1.68
CA SER A 85 7.00 12.55 -1.34
C SER A 85 6.16 11.56 -0.53
N GLN A 86 5.42 12.06 0.48
CA GLN A 86 4.56 11.24 1.33
C GLN A 86 3.47 10.54 0.51
N TRP A 87 2.89 11.24 -0.46
CA TRP A 87 1.89 10.66 -1.35
C TRP A 87 2.50 9.58 -2.24
N LYS A 88 3.70 9.78 -2.81
CA LYS A 88 4.37 8.78 -3.65
C LYS A 88 4.58 7.45 -2.91
N VAL A 89 4.92 7.51 -1.62
CA VAL A 89 5.12 6.32 -0.77
C VAL A 89 3.79 5.64 -0.42
N SER A 90 2.67 6.36 -0.43
CA SER A 90 1.37 5.80 -0.07
C SER A 90 0.96 4.62 -0.96
N SER A 91 0.40 3.58 -0.34
CA SER A 91 -0.14 2.41 -1.05
C SER A 91 -1.22 2.77 -2.07
N TRP A 92 -1.96 3.86 -1.84
CA TRP A 92 -2.93 4.41 -2.79
C TRP A 92 -2.24 4.89 -4.08
N SER A 93 -1.17 5.66 -3.94
CA SER A 93 -0.40 6.16 -5.08
C SER A 93 0.28 5.02 -5.82
N GLN A 94 0.94 4.11 -5.10
CA GLN A 94 1.59 2.94 -5.71
C GLN A 94 0.58 2.08 -6.48
N LYS A 95 -0.62 1.86 -5.94
CA LYS A 95 -1.69 1.12 -6.64
C LYS A 95 -2.15 1.85 -7.90
N ALA A 96 -2.37 3.17 -7.82
CA ALA A 96 -2.77 3.98 -8.97
C ALA A 96 -1.69 3.95 -10.08
N GLN A 97 -0.42 4.11 -9.71
CA GLN A 97 0.71 4.00 -10.64
C GLN A 97 0.81 2.60 -11.26
N ASN A 98 0.58 1.55 -10.48
CA ASN A 98 0.59 0.18 -10.99
C ASN A 98 -0.54 -0.09 -11.99
N ILE A 99 -1.73 0.49 -11.78
CA ILE A 99 -2.83 0.42 -12.75
C ILE A 99 -2.43 1.12 -14.04
N CYS A 100 -1.89 2.34 -13.96
CA CYS A 100 -1.42 3.10 -15.12
C CYS A 100 -0.32 2.36 -15.91
N LYS A 101 0.69 1.82 -15.20
CA LYS A 101 1.74 1.00 -15.82
C LYS A 101 1.17 -0.25 -16.49
N ARG A 102 0.18 -0.90 -15.88
CA ARG A 102 -0.46 -2.09 -16.46
C ARG A 102 -1.26 -1.78 -17.71
N SER A 103 -1.95 -0.64 -17.77
CA SER A 103 -2.66 -0.22 -18.98
C SER A 103 -1.71 0.16 -20.12
N GLN A 104 -0.48 0.55 -19.81
CA GLN A 104 0.55 0.93 -20.80
C GLN A 104 1.40 -0.25 -21.29
N LEU A 105 1.19 -1.48 -20.81
CA LEU A 105 1.99 -2.63 -21.22
C LEU A 105 1.73 -3.01 -22.67
N ASN A 106 2.80 -3.04 -23.47
CA ASN A 106 2.78 -3.60 -24.81
C ASN A 106 2.77 -5.15 -24.74
N ASP A 107 2.43 -5.80 -25.85
CA ASP A 107 2.27 -7.25 -25.93
C ASP A 107 3.53 -8.02 -25.51
N PHE A 108 4.70 -7.58 -25.97
CA PHE A 108 5.97 -8.18 -25.57
C PHE A 108 6.22 -8.08 -24.06
N ASP A 109 5.83 -6.98 -23.41
CA ASP A 109 5.97 -6.84 -21.96
C ASP A 109 4.97 -7.71 -21.20
N ARG A 110 3.77 -7.93 -21.75
CA ARG A 110 2.81 -8.91 -21.22
C ARG A 110 3.37 -10.33 -21.28
N PHE A 111 4.06 -10.68 -22.37
CA PHE A 111 4.77 -11.96 -22.48
C PHE A 111 5.85 -12.13 -21.41
N LYS A 112 6.76 -11.15 -21.25
CA LYS A 112 7.80 -11.16 -20.20
C LYS A 112 7.20 -11.32 -18.80
N LEU A 113 6.16 -10.53 -18.49
CA LEU A 113 5.48 -10.55 -17.20
C LEU A 113 4.81 -11.91 -16.93
N ARG A 114 4.18 -12.51 -17.95
CA ARG A 114 3.59 -13.86 -17.85
C ARG A 114 4.65 -14.91 -17.55
N TYR A 115 5.77 -14.88 -18.28
CA TYR A 115 6.86 -15.84 -18.11
C TYR A 115 7.49 -15.74 -16.71
N ALA A 116 7.83 -14.53 -16.26
CA ALA A 116 8.37 -14.28 -14.92
C ALA A 116 7.40 -14.70 -13.80
N LYS A 117 6.10 -14.42 -13.96
CA LYS A 117 5.06 -14.85 -12.99
C LYS A 117 4.97 -16.37 -12.90
N ARG A 118 5.06 -17.10 -14.02
CA ARG A 118 5.04 -18.57 -14.01
C ARG A 118 6.19 -19.13 -13.18
N GLN A 119 7.41 -18.61 -13.36
CA GLN A 119 8.59 -19.05 -12.58
C GLN A 119 8.42 -18.76 -11.08
N ARG A 120 8.00 -17.54 -10.73
CA ARG A 120 7.71 -17.17 -9.34
C ARG A 120 6.66 -18.08 -8.69
N ASN A 121 5.55 -18.35 -9.38
CA ASN A 121 4.46 -19.17 -8.85
C ASN A 121 4.90 -20.63 -8.65
N LYS A 122 5.78 -21.16 -9.52
CA LYS A 122 6.37 -22.48 -9.34
C LYS A 122 7.16 -22.56 -8.02
N LEU A 123 8.04 -21.58 -7.77
CA LEU A 123 8.81 -21.51 -6.52
C LEU A 123 7.91 -21.35 -5.28
N LEU A 124 6.90 -20.49 -5.36
CA LEU A 124 5.94 -20.29 -4.27
C LEU A 124 5.20 -21.60 -3.95
N THR A 125 4.74 -22.33 -4.97
CA THR A 125 4.05 -23.61 -4.80
C THR A 125 4.95 -24.66 -4.15
N ILE A 126 6.22 -24.72 -4.55
CA ILE A 126 7.21 -25.61 -3.94
C ILE A 126 7.39 -25.28 -2.45
N ALA A 127 7.61 -24.01 -2.12
CA ALA A 127 7.79 -23.54 -0.75
C ALA A 127 6.54 -23.81 0.11
N PHE A 128 5.36 -23.47 -0.41
CA PHE A 128 4.08 -23.71 0.26
C PHE A 128 3.85 -25.20 0.53
N ASN A 129 4.10 -26.08 -0.45
CA ASN A 129 3.95 -27.52 -0.28
C ASN A 129 4.96 -28.10 0.72
N ALA A 130 6.18 -27.55 0.78
CA ALA A 130 7.15 -27.94 1.80
C ALA A 130 6.67 -27.56 3.21
N LEU A 131 6.16 -26.33 3.38
CA LEU A 131 5.56 -25.88 4.64
C LEU A 131 4.34 -26.71 5.02
N LYS A 132 3.42 -26.96 4.08
CA LYS A 132 2.21 -27.78 4.28
C LYS A 132 2.55 -29.21 4.69
N LYS A 133 3.64 -29.80 4.21
CA LYS A 133 4.09 -31.14 4.65
C LYS A 133 4.61 -31.13 6.08
N ARG A 134 5.15 -29.99 6.54
CA ARG A 134 5.72 -29.79 7.88
C ARG A 134 4.72 -29.24 8.87
N THR A 135 3.50 -28.89 8.45
CA THR A 135 2.39 -28.54 9.33
C THR A 135 1.35 -29.65 9.32
N LYS A 136 0.78 -29.96 10.48
CA LYS A 136 -0.39 -30.82 10.58
C LYS A 136 -1.68 -29.98 10.39
N ALA A 137 -2.83 -30.63 10.28
CA ALA A 137 -4.12 -29.96 10.08
C ALA A 137 -4.49 -29.02 11.25
N ASP A 138 -4.07 -29.36 12.47
CA ASP A 138 -4.18 -28.59 13.71
C ASP A 138 -3.14 -27.46 13.84
N GLY A 139 -2.28 -27.25 12.84
CA GLY A 139 -1.26 -26.20 12.83
C GLY A 139 0.03 -26.55 13.59
N SER A 140 0.09 -27.68 14.29
CA SER A 140 1.30 -28.15 14.95
C SER A 140 2.37 -28.62 13.95
N ILE A 141 3.64 -28.51 14.36
CA ILE A 141 4.78 -28.90 13.51
C ILE A 141 4.83 -30.43 13.37
N ARG A 142 4.79 -30.91 12.13
CA ARG A 142 4.98 -32.31 11.73
C ARG A 142 6.46 -32.59 11.49
N LYS A 143 7.08 -33.40 12.37
CA LYS A 143 8.45 -33.90 12.16
C LYS A 143 8.47 -34.96 11.06
N LEU A 144 9.16 -34.70 9.95
CA LEU A 144 9.26 -35.66 8.84
C LEU A 144 10.32 -36.72 9.14
N LYS A 145 10.17 -37.91 8.53
CA LYS A 145 11.15 -39.00 8.63
C LYS A 145 12.55 -38.58 8.13
N LYS A 146 12.60 -37.65 7.16
CA LYS A 146 13.85 -37.08 6.64
C LYS A 146 14.56 -36.22 7.69
N ASP A 147 13.83 -35.34 8.37
CA ASP A 147 14.39 -34.49 9.44
C ASP A 147 14.96 -35.36 10.58
N LYS A 148 14.27 -36.46 10.95
CA LYS A 148 14.79 -37.45 11.91
C LYS A 148 16.10 -38.10 11.44
N ARG A 149 16.22 -38.43 10.15
CA ARG A 149 17.44 -39.04 9.57
C ARG A 149 18.61 -38.06 9.54
N GLU A 150 18.36 -36.79 9.22
CA GLU A 150 19.38 -35.73 9.22
C GLU A 150 19.87 -35.42 10.64
N ALA A 151 18.98 -35.35 11.63
CA ALA A 151 19.37 -35.21 13.03
C ALA A 151 20.27 -36.36 13.51
N ILE A 152 19.94 -37.61 13.14
CA ILE A 152 20.77 -38.78 13.45
C ILE A 152 22.15 -38.68 12.76
N ARG A 153 22.22 -38.13 11.54
CA ARG A 153 23.50 -37.95 10.82
C ARG A 153 24.37 -36.88 11.48
N GLN A 154 23.78 -35.78 11.93
CA GLN A 154 24.48 -34.70 12.63
C GLN A 154 25.02 -35.14 13.99
N LEU A 155 24.23 -35.90 14.75
CA LEU A 155 24.66 -36.47 16.04
C LEU A 155 25.81 -37.47 15.87
N LYS A 156 25.80 -38.26 14.79
CA LYS A 156 26.91 -39.16 14.44
C LYS A 156 28.19 -38.40 14.06
N SER A 157 28.09 -37.28 13.34
CA SER A 157 29.26 -36.45 13.03
C SER A 157 29.84 -35.75 14.26
N GLN A 158 29.05 -35.56 15.32
CA GLN A 158 29.49 -35.04 16.63
C GLN A 158 30.01 -36.14 17.58
N GLY A 159 30.19 -37.38 17.11
CA GLY A 159 30.77 -38.47 17.90
C GLY A 159 29.81 -39.14 18.90
N VAL A 160 28.53 -38.75 18.95
CA VAL A 160 27.55 -39.35 19.87
C VAL A 160 27.07 -40.69 19.32
N LYS A 161 27.32 -41.78 20.06
CA LYS A 161 26.85 -43.14 19.69
C LYS A 161 25.32 -43.21 19.73
N LYS A 162 24.75 -43.91 18.74
CA LYS A 162 23.31 -44.08 18.45
C LYS A 162 22.44 -44.60 19.63
N ALA A 163 23.07 -45.07 20.72
CA ALA A 163 22.42 -45.65 21.90
C ALA A 163 21.77 -44.61 22.84
N ALA A 164 22.15 -43.32 22.76
CA ALA A 164 21.63 -42.27 23.65
C ALA A 164 20.22 -41.73 23.29
N LEU A 165 19.60 -42.20 22.20
CA LEU A 165 18.34 -41.64 21.66
C LEU A 165 17.16 -42.63 21.66
N LYS A 166 17.23 -43.72 22.44
CA LYS A 166 16.20 -44.77 22.51
C LYS A 166 15.39 -44.78 23.82
N LYS A 167 15.45 -43.71 24.61
CA LYS A 167 14.46 -43.39 25.66
C LYS A 167 13.62 -42.22 25.20
#